data_AF-A0A3N5IYH6-F1
#
_entry.id   AF-A0A3N5IYH6-F1
#
_cell.length_a   1.000
_cell.length_b   1.000
_cell.length_c   1.000
_cell.angle_alpha   90.00
_cell.angle_beta   90.00
_cell.angle_gamma   90.00
#
_symmetry.space_group_name_H-M   'P 1'
#
loop_
_entity.id
_entity.type
_entity.pdbx_description
1 polymer ?
#
loop_
_entity_poly.entity_id
_entity_poly.type
_entity_poly.pdbx_seq_one_letter_code
_entity_poly.pdbx_strand_id
1 'polypeptide(L)'
;MGSNLINLSKDLAEKCIECPLCRRECAFLAKYGNPKEIVGRISLQDDATLTLAFECSLCGLCGAVCPVDLAPRDLFLEMRREAVSRGIAPFPEHKMLLDYEKRGISKRYSYYALPENCTAVYFPGCGLPGTRPKRTLQVYNHLRSFLPGLGIVLDCCTKPSHDLGRQDFFLATFGEMKDYLIHNGVRSVLTACPNCYRVFKGFGEDLDVRTVYEVLAEQGPPTTAAPVGKPVVIHDPCAIRCEIPVHDAVRNLAQKQGMAVEEMAHQGVKTLCCGEGGAVALVAPELAGQWGQKRRGEAENREMVTYCVGCSNLLGKLTPTRHLLDLFFEPEATLQGRVKPAGPPWTYWNRIKLKKELKKILPVPVSRERTLDQESANRKGTILRIGLILILIGAVFLIRITGATQYLEQENLRNLIDKVGLWAPAFYILFYLIAPALFLPGLPITLIGGILFGPFWGVVYSIVGATAGACLAFLIA
;
A
#
# COMPACT_ATOMS: atom_id res chain seq x y z
N MET A 1 16.07 16.11 -8.21
CA MET A 1 16.53 15.57 -6.93
C MET A 1 15.91 16.38 -5.82
N GLY A 2 15.06 15.77 -5.00
CA GLY A 2 14.49 16.42 -3.82
C GLY A 2 15.58 16.94 -2.87
N SER A 3 15.32 18.04 -2.16
CA SER A 3 16.27 18.68 -1.24
C SER A 3 16.81 17.71 -0.18
N ASN A 4 15.98 16.79 0.31
CA ASN A 4 16.38 15.78 1.29
C ASN A 4 17.41 14.78 0.74
N LEU A 5 17.22 14.31 -0.50
CA LEU A 5 18.16 13.38 -1.13
C LEU A 5 19.54 14.03 -1.32
N ILE A 6 19.57 15.31 -1.71
CA ILE A 6 20.81 16.08 -1.85
C ILE A 6 21.52 16.21 -0.50
N ASN A 7 20.79 16.60 0.56
CA ASN A 7 21.36 16.79 1.88
C ASN A 7 21.93 15.49 2.46
N LEU A 8 21.20 14.38 2.36
CA LEU A 8 21.66 13.07 2.83
C LEU A 8 22.85 12.55 2.01
N SER A 9 22.85 12.80 0.69
CA SER A 9 23.99 12.46 -0.16
C SER A 9 25.24 13.23 0.26
N LYS A 10 25.12 14.55 0.47
CA LYS A 10 26.21 15.39 0.93
C LYS A 10 26.76 14.91 2.29
N ASP A 11 25.87 14.65 3.25
CA ASP A 11 26.24 14.20 4.59
C ASP A 11 27.03 12.88 4.56
N LEU A 12 26.56 11.91 3.77
CA LEU A 12 27.24 10.64 3.56
C LEU A 12 28.56 10.78 2.81
N ALA A 13 28.64 11.68 1.82
CA ALA A 13 29.86 11.93 1.05
C ALA A 13 30.98 12.53 1.93
N GLU A 14 30.62 13.47 2.80
CA GLU A 14 31.56 14.24 3.62
C GLU A 14 31.98 13.49 4.89
N LYS A 15 31.03 12.85 5.59
CA LYS A 15 31.28 12.30 6.94
C LYS A 15 31.58 10.80 6.96
N CYS A 16 31.30 10.06 5.89
CA CYS A 16 31.58 8.62 5.89
C CYS A 16 33.08 8.36 5.90
N ILE A 17 33.55 7.70 6.96
CA ILE A 17 34.96 7.31 7.17
C ILE A 17 35.32 5.97 6.50
N GLU A 18 34.44 5.42 5.67
CA GLU A 18 34.69 4.21 4.86
C GLU A 18 35.10 2.95 5.66
N CYS A 19 34.69 2.88 6.93
CA CYS A 19 34.89 1.70 7.77
C CYS A 19 34.07 0.48 7.25
N PRO A 20 34.50 -0.77 7.54
CA PRO A 20 33.90 -1.96 6.95
C PRO A 20 32.59 -2.43 7.61
N LEU A 21 32.20 -1.83 8.74
CA LEU A 21 31.15 -2.37 9.64
C LEU A 21 29.81 -2.58 8.93
N CYS A 22 29.28 -1.55 8.25
CA CYS A 22 28.00 -1.65 7.57
C CYS A 22 28.01 -2.64 6.38
N ARG A 23 29.14 -2.77 5.68
CA ARG A 23 29.31 -3.72 4.56
C ARG A 23 29.39 -5.16 5.05
N ARG A 24 30.12 -5.41 6.14
CA ARG A 24 30.23 -6.73 6.76
C ARG A 24 28.87 -7.26 7.19
N GLU A 25 27.99 -6.39 7.70
CA GLU A 25 26.71 -6.82 8.23
C GLU A 25 25.57 -6.94 7.18
N CYS A 26 25.72 -6.35 5.99
CA CYS A 26 24.62 -6.17 5.04
C CYS A 26 24.96 -6.68 3.64
N ALA A 27 24.24 -7.71 3.17
CA ALA A 27 24.35 -8.27 1.81
C ALA A 27 24.27 -7.21 0.70
N PHE A 28 23.34 -6.26 0.83
CA PHE A 28 23.18 -5.16 -0.14
C PHE A 28 24.42 -4.24 -0.20
N LEU A 29 24.98 -3.82 0.94
CA LEU A 29 26.18 -2.99 0.97
C LEU A 29 27.46 -3.78 0.63
N ALA A 30 27.47 -5.09 0.89
CA ALA A 30 28.54 -5.97 0.41
C ALA A 30 28.56 -6.01 -1.13
N LYS A 31 27.39 -6.10 -1.77
CA LYS A 31 27.22 -6.11 -3.23
C LYS A 31 27.52 -4.77 -3.90
N TYR A 32 26.97 -3.67 -3.38
CA TYR A 32 27.02 -2.37 -4.06
C TYR A 32 28.15 -1.45 -3.61
N GLY A 33 28.72 -1.68 -2.42
CA GLY A 33 29.76 -0.83 -1.84
C GLY A 33 29.28 -0.08 -0.60
N ASN A 34 30.20 0.71 -0.01
CA ASN A 34 29.88 1.55 1.14
C ASN A 34 28.96 2.72 0.72
N PRO A 35 28.24 3.36 1.67
CA PRO A 35 27.34 4.46 1.35
C PRO A 35 27.98 5.63 0.58
N LYS A 36 29.25 5.97 0.85
CA LYS A 36 29.98 7.04 0.15
C LYS A 36 30.29 6.67 -1.30
N GLU A 37 30.73 5.44 -1.55
CA GLU A 37 30.92 4.90 -2.90
C GLU A 37 29.62 4.89 -3.70
N ILE A 38 28.49 4.56 -3.07
CA ILE A 38 27.18 4.57 -3.72
C ILE A 38 26.79 6.02 -4.05
N VAL A 39 26.92 6.95 -3.10
CA VAL A 39 26.63 8.38 -3.33
C VAL A 39 27.48 8.94 -4.48
N GLY A 40 28.76 8.58 -4.57
CA GLY A 40 29.62 9.00 -5.67
C GLY A 40 29.16 8.53 -7.06
N ARG A 41 28.29 7.53 -7.14
CA ARG A 41 27.67 7.06 -8.39
C ARG A 41 26.29 7.66 -8.65
N ILE A 42 25.67 8.31 -7.66
CA ILE A 42 24.36 8.95 -7.83
C ILE A 42 24.52 10.12 -8.79
N SER A 43 24.10 9.90 -10.04
CA SER A 43 24.01 10.94 -11.05
C SER A 43 22.57 11.43 -11.20
N LEU A 44 22.39 12.73 -11.42
CA LEU A 44 21.09 13.37 -11.62
C LEU A 44 20.29 12.77 -12.79
N GLN A 45 20.97 12.13 -13.75
CA GLN A 45 20.41 11.62 -15.00
C GLN A 45 20.38 10.09 -15.08
N ASP A 46 20.92 9.38 -14.08
CA ASP A 46 21.02 7.91 -14.13
C ASP A 46 19.93 7.25 -13.29
N ASP A 47 18.90 6.78 -13.98
CA ASP A 47 17.79 6.04 -13.39
C ASP A 47 18.24 4.69 -12.80
N ALA A 48 19.31 4.07 -13.35
CA ALA A 48 19.81 2.78 -12.87
C ALA A 48 20.37 2.88 -11.44
N THR A 49 20.95 4.03 -11.08
CA THR A 49 21.42 4.25 -9.71
C THR A 49 20.26 4.47 -8.73
N LEU A 50 19.08 4.94 -9.16
CA LEU A 50 17.91 5.03 -8.28
C LEU A 50 17.27 3.66 -8.03
N THR A 51 17.23 2.79 -9.04
CA THR A 51 16.55 1.48 -8.93
C THR A 51 17.25 0.53 -7.97
N LEU A 52 18.58 0.62 -7.78
CA LEU A 52 19.28 -0.22 -6.80
C LEU A 52 18.75 -0.03 -5.37
N ALA A 53 18.18 1.14 -5.04
CA ALA A 53 17.63 1.37 -3.71
C ALA A 53 16.47 0.43 -3.38
N PHE A 54 15.80 -0.14 -4.39
CA PHE A 54 14.75 -1.14 -4.22
C PHE A 54 15.28 -2.51 -3.76
N GLU A 55 16.59 -2.75 -3.90
CA GLU A 55 17.27 -3.93 -3.35
C GLU A 55 17.67 -3.77 -1.87
N CYS A 56 17.55 -2.57 -1.29
CA CYS A 56 17.82 -2.34 0.14
C CYS A 56 16.59 -2.65 1.02
N SER A 57 16.73 -3.48 2.06
CA SER A 57 15.57 -3.85 2.92
C SER A 57 15.05 -2.75 3.85
N LEU A 58 15.66 -1.57 3.84
CA LEU A 58 15.35 -0.44 4.74
C LEU A 58 15.34 -0.83 6.24
N CYS A 59 16.17 -1.80 6.63
CA CYS A 59 16.19 -2.35 7.99
C CYS A 59 16.98 -1.50 9.02
N GLY A 60 17.76 -0.53 8.55
CA GLY A 60 18.50 0.41 9.40
C GLY A 60 19.72 -0.17 10.15
N LEU A 61 20.11 -1.42 9.91
CA LEU A 61 21.28 -2.00 10.60
C LEU A 61 22.56 -1.22 10.28
N CYS A 62 22.70 -0.71 9.06
CA CYS A 62 23.85 0.09 8.63
C CYS A 62 24.07 1.34 9.49
N GLY A 63 23.00 2.02 9.91
CA GLY A 63 23.10 3.16 10.83
C GLY A 63 23.40 2.72 12.27
N ALA A 64 22.77 1.65 12.73
CA ALA A 64 22.99 1.11 14.08
C ALA A 64 24.42 0.59 14.36
N VAL A 65 25.18 0.28 13.30
CA VAL A 65 26.60 -0.10 13.41
C VAL A 65 27.55 1.00 12.95
N CYS A 66 27.03 2.18 12.58
CA CYS A 66 27.86 3.28 12.09
C CYS A 66 28.52 4.02 13.26
N PRO A 67 29.86 4.16 13.28
CA PRO A 67 30.56 4.84 14.38
C PRO A 67 30.42 6.38 14.32
N VAL A 68 29.95 6.92 13.20
CA VAL A 68 29.77 8.36 12.95
C VAL A 68 28.31 8.74 12.74
N ASP A 69 27.39 7.89 13.21
CA ASP A 69 25.94 8.12 13.26
C ASP A 69 25.29 8.54 11.94
N LEU A 70 25.71 7.92 10.84
CA LEU A 70 25.11 8.14 9.52
C LEU A 70 23.85 7.29 9.34
N ALA A 71 22.90 7.79 8.55
CA ALA A 71 21.63 7.14 8.26
C ALA A 71 21.47 6.67 6.79
N PRO A 72 22.25 5.69 6.28
CA PRO A 72 22.12 5.23 4.90
C PRO A 72 20.72 4.73 4.53
N ARG A 73 19.97 4.18 5.49
CA ARG A 73 18.56 3.78 5.29
C ARG A 73 17.73 4.92 4.72
N ASP A 74 17.92 6.12 5.25
CA ASP A 74 17.08 7.27 4.93
C ASP A 74 17.44 7.80 3.53
N LEU A 75 18.73 7.75 3.15
CA LEU A 75 19.16 7.97 1.77
C LEU A 75 18.44 7.03 0.80
N PHE A 76 18.46 5.72 1.06
CA PHE A 76 17.82 4.75 0.15
C PHE A 76 16.30 4.93 0.08
N LEU A 77 15.65 5.37 1.15
CA LEU A 77 14.23 5.72 1.11
C LEU A 77 13.99 6.95 0.20
N GLU A 78 14.81 7.99 0.31
CA GLU A 78 14.75 9.17 -0.57
C GLU A 78 15.03 8.83 -2.04
N MET A 79 15.97 7.92 -2.31
CA MET A 79 16.22 7.41 -3.66
C MET A 79 14.97 6.72 -4.25
N ARG A 80 14.25 5.92 -3.44
CA ARG A 80 12.98 5.31 -3.86
C ARG A 80 11.90 6.36 -4.13
N ARG A 81 11.82 7.41 -3.31
CA ARG A 81 10.88 8.53 -3.51
C ARG A 81 11.15 9.27 -4.82
N GLU A 82 12.42 9.60 -5.09
CA GLU A 82 12.84 10.22 -6.36
C GLU A 82 12.54 9.30 -7.56
N ALA A 83 12.76 7.98 -7.42
CA ALA A 83 12.41 7.04 -8.49
C ALA A 83 10.90 7.03 -8.80
N VAL A 84 10.06 7.09 -7.77
CA VAL A 84 8.60 7.18 -7.94
C VAL A 84 8.19 8.52 -8.55
N SER A 85 8.77 9.64 -8.10
CA SER A 85 8.44 10.96 -8.65
C SER A 85 8.81 11.10 -10.13
N ARG A 86 9.81 10.35 -10.60
CA ARG A 86 10.20 10.25 -12.02
C ARG A 86 9.40 9.24 -12.83
N GLY A 87 8.49 8.50 -12.20
CA GLY A 87 7.70 7.46 -12.89
C GLY A 87 8.47 6.17 -13.20
N ILE A 88 9.65 5.97 -12.61
CA ILE A 88 10.48 4.75 -12.79
C ILE A 88 9.92 3.59 -11.95
N ALA A 89 9.40 3.90 -10.76
CA ALA A 89 8.84 2.96 -9.81
C ALA A 89 7.41 3.40 -9.39
N PRO A 90 6.56 2.51 -8.86
CA PRO A 90 6.81 1.10 -8.52
C PRO A 90 6.91 0.19 -9.75
N PHE A 91 7.73 -0.86 -9.66
CA PHE A 91 7.85 -1.89 -10.69
C PHE A 91 6.67 -2.87 -10.76
N PRO A 92 6.45 -3.57 -11.88
CA PRO A 92 5.42 -4.60 -12.03
C PRO A 92 5.46 -5.71 -10.96
N GLU A 93 6.64 -6.07 -10.48
CA GLU A 93 6.88 -7.07 -9.42
C GLU A 93 6.20 -6.69 -8.11
N HIS A 94 6.01 -5.38 -7.85
CA HIS A 94 5.31 -4.90 -6.66
C HIS A 94 3.80 -5.05 -6.72
N LYS A 95 3.23 -5.46 -7.86
CA LYS A 95 1.77 -5.54 -8.07
C LYS A 95 1.07 -6.33 -6.97
N MET A 96 1.60 -7.50 -6.60
CA MET A 96 0.96 -8.35 -5.57
C MET A 96 0.90 -7.65 -4.22
N LEU A 97 1.96 -6.93 -3.84
CA LEU A 97 2.04 -6.20 -2.59
C LEU A 97 1.10 -4.98 -2.59
N LEU A 98 1.07 -4.23 -3.68
CA LEU A 98 0.17 -3.09 -3.86
C LEU A 98 -1.31 -3.52 -3.87
N ASP A 99 -1.63 -4.65 -4.50
CA ASP A 99 -2.97 -5.24 -4.47
C ASP A 99 -3.36 -5.65 -3.04
N TYR A 100 -2.41 -6.22 -2.27
CA TYR A 100 -2.64 -6.56 -0.87
C TYR A 100 -2.92 -5.31 -0.01
N GLU A 101 -2.12 -4.25 -0.18
CA GLU A 101 -2.33 -2.96 0.49
C GLU A 101 -3.69 -2.35 0.12
N LYS A 102 -3.99 -2.30 -1.19
CA LYS A 102 -5.26 -1.77 -1.74
C LYS A 102 -6.47 -2.51 -1.17
N ARG A 103 -6.43 -3.84 -1.11
CA ARG A 103 -7.48 -4.61 -0.41
C ARG A 103 -7.50 -4.26 1.07
N GLY A 104 -6.33 -4.11 1.68
CA GLY A 104 -6.15 -3.77 3.09
C GLY A 104 -6.94 -2.54 3.53
N ILE A 105 -6.87 -1.48 2.73
CA ILE A 105 -7.54 -0.18 2.94
C ILE A 105 -8.95 -0.10 2.32
N SER A 106 -9.47 -1.18 1.75
CA SER A 106 -10.79 -1.15 1.11
C SER A 106 -11.91 -1.21 2.16
N LYS A 107 -13.10 -0.73 1.78
CA LYS A 107 -14.34 -0.87 2.58
C LYS A 107 -14.55 -2.30 3.08
N ARG A 108 -14.22 -3.31 2.27
CA ARG A 108 -14.46 -4.72 2.60
C ARG A 108 -13.65 -5.19 3.81
N TYR A 109 -12.40 -4.73 3.94
CA TYR A 109 -11.47 -5.23 4.96
C TYR A 109 -11.16 -4.23 6.07
N SER A 110 -11.53 -2.96 5.90
CA SER A 110 -11.42 -1.96 6.96
C SER A 110 -12.64 -1.95 7.86
N TYR A 111 -12.44 -1.72 9.15
CA TYR A 111 -13.52 -1.50 10.12
C TYR A 111 -12.98 -0.80 11.37
N TYR A 112 -13.65 0.27 11.77
CA TYR A 112 -13.32 1.07 12.93
C TYR A 112 -14.49 0.94 13.88
N ALA A 113 -14.23 0.53 15.10
CA ALA A 113 -15.22 0.48 16.16
C ALA A 113 -14.70 1.27 17.37
N LEU A 114 -15.30 2.45 17.60
CA LEU A 114 -14.91 3.38 18.66
C LEU A 114 -16.05 3.49 19.69
N PRO A 115 -15.90 2.91 20.89
CA PRO A 115 -16.86 3.06 21.98
C PRO A 115 -17.08 4.52 22.42
N GLU A 116 -18.08 4.78 23.26
CA GLU A 116 -18.22 6.08 23.91
C GLU A 116 -16.95 6.42 24.71
N ASN A 117 -16.51 7.67 24.62
CA ASN A 117 -15.27 8.16 25.27
C ASN A 117 -14.00 7.36 24.90
N CYS A 118 -13.94 6.84 23.66
CA CYS A 118 -12.80 6.08 23.15
C CYS A 118 -11.56 6.96 22.96
N THR A 119 -10.66 6.96 23.94
CA THR A 119 -9.36 7.68 23.88
C THR A 119 -8.21 6.82 23.37
N ALA A 120 -8.38 5.49 23.30
CA ALA A 120 -7.35 4.57 22.85
C ALA A 120 -7.92 3.53 21.87
N VAL A 121 -7.12 3.13 20.88
CA VAL A 121 -7.50 2.06 19.93
C VAL A 121 -6.45 0.97 19.84
N TYR A 122 -6.91 -0.28 19.71
CA TYR A 122 -6.08 -1.40 19.32
C TYR A 122 -5.98 -1.49 17.78
N PHE A 123 -4.75 -1.38 17.27
CA PHE A 123 -4.42 -1.51 15.86
C PHE A 123 -3.59 -2.80 15.62
N PRO A 124 -4.23 -3.94 15.28
CA PRO A 124 -3.53 -5.21 15.05
C PRO A 124 -2.65 -5.22 13.78
N GLY A 125 -2.78 -4.22 12.90
CA GLY A 125 -2.20 -4.24 11.57
C GLY A 125 -2.97 -5.13 10.60
N CYS A 126 -2.48 -5.24 9.36
CA CYS A 126 -3.20 -5.92 8.28
C CYS A 126 -2.93 -7.45 8.23
N GLY A 127 -1.80 -7.91 8.77
CA GLY A 127 -1.37 -9.31 8.70
C GLY A 127 -1.98 -10.22 9.78
N LEU A 128 -2.05 -9.74 11.03
CA LEU A 128 -2.58 -10.51 12.16
C LEU A 128 -4.05 -10.91 11.99
N PRO A 129 -4.97 -10.01 11.59
CA PRO A 129 -6.37 -10.36 11.35
C PRO A 129 -6.60 -11.49 10.34
N GLY A 130 -5.69 -11.67 9.38
CA GLY A 130 -5.78 -12.74 8.39
C GLY A 130 -5.10 -14.04 8.83
N THR A 131 -3.88 -13.93 9.34
CA THR A 131 -3.08 -15.11 9.72
C THR A 131 -3.51 -15.71 11.05
N ARG A 132 -3.99 -14.87 11.99
CA ARG A 132 -4.30 -15.20 13.39
C ARG A 132 -5.54 -14.44 13.88
N PRO A 133 -6.72 -14.62 13.27
CA PRO A 133 -7.94 -13.90 13.65
C PRO A 133 -8.34 -14.14 15.11
N LYS A 134 -8.23 -15.40 15.58
CA LYS A 134 -8.53 -15.76 16.97
C LYS A 134 -7.64 -15.00 17.95
N ARG A 135 -6.33 -14.98 17.72
CA ARG A 135 -5.37 -14.21 18.56
C ARG A 135 -5.68 -12.72 18.55
N THR A 136 -6.04 -12.18 17.39
CA THR A 136 -6.42 -10.76 17.26
C THR A 136 -7.58 -10.42 18.21
N LEU A 137 -8.62 -11.25 18.24
CA LEU A 137 -9.76 -11.05 19.13
C LEU A 137 -9.41 -11.32 20.60
N GLN A 138 -8.62 -12.35 20.89
CA GLN A 138 -8.20 -12.67 22.25
C GLN A 138 -7.34 -11.54 22.87
N VAL A 139 -6.41 -10.96 22.11
CA VAL A 139 -5.63 -9.79 22.55
C VAL A 139 -6.56 -8.61 22.82
N TYR A 140 -7.49 -8.32 21.92
CA TYR A 140 -8.45 -7.23 22.11
C TYR A 140 -9.28 -7.40 23.38
N ASN A 141 -9.85 -8.59 23.60
CA ASN A 141 -10.66 -8.88 24.77
C ASN A 141 -9.84 -8.78 26.07
N HIS A 142 -8.60 -9.28 26.06
CA HIS A 142 -7.71 -9.16 27.21
C HIS A 142 -7.38 -7.69 27.50
N LEU A 143 -7.02 -6.91 26.48
CA LEU A 143 -6.76 -5.48 26.62
C LEU A 143 -7.98 -4.73 27.18
N ARG A 144 -9.20 -5.10 26.77
CA ARG A 144 -10.44 -4.50 27.29
C ARG A 144 -10.70 -4.78 28.77
N SER A 145 -10.13 -5.84 29.34
CA SER A 145 -10.33 -6.15 30.76
C SER A 145 -9.73 -5.07 31.68
N PHE A 146 -8.72 -4.32 31.21
CA PHE A 146 -8.11 -3.18 31.91
C PHE A 146 -8.25 -1.84 31.17
N LEU A 147 -8.67 -1.83 29.89
CA LEU A 147 -9.02 -0.64 29.11
C LEU A 147 -10.47 -0.74 28.59
N PRO A 148 -11.50 -0.52 29.43
CA PRO A 148 -12.90 -0.79 29.07
C PRO A 148 -13.40 0.02 27.85
N GLY A 149 -12.87 1.23 27.65
CA GLY A 149 -13.17 2.13 26.53
C GLY A 149 -12.32 1.91 25.27
N LEU A 150 -11.51 0.84 25.19
CA LEU A 150 -10.63 0.57 24.07
C LEU A 150 -11.40 0.26 22.78
N GLY A 151 -11.18 1.08 21.76
CA GLY A 151 -11.65 0.82 20.39
C GLY A 151 -10.77 -0.18 19.64
N ILE A 152 -11.21 -0.60 18.47
CA ILE A 152 -10.43 -1.47 17.56
C ILE A 152 -10.51 -0.95 16.13
N VAL A 153 -9.36 -0.96 15.45
CA VAL A 153 -9.22 -0.50 14.08
C VAL A 153 -8.61 -1.61 13.23
N LEU A 154 -9.43 -2.26 12.41
CA LEU A 154 -8.96 -3.11 11.34
C LEU A 154 -8.63 -2.24 10.14
N ASP A 155 -7.35 -2.03 9.84
CA ASP A 155 -6.90 -1.33 8.63
C ASP A 155 -5.45 -1.69 8.25
N CYS A 156 -4.96 -1.10 7.17
CA CYS A 156 -3.55 -1.12 6.79
C CYS A 156 -2.91 0.25 7.07
N CYS A 157 -1.77 0.26 7.75
CA CYS A 157 -0.96 1.46 7.97
C CYS A 157 -0.24 1.99 6.70
N THR A 158 -0.56 1.45 5.52
CA THR A 158 0.04 1.82 4.21
C THR A 158 1.56 1.86 4.14
N LYS A 159 2.21 1.11 5.04
CA LYS A 159 3.66 0.94 5.05
C LYS A 159 4.25 0.46 3.72
N PRO A 160 3.66 -0.51 3.00
CA PRO A 160 4.20 -0.92 1.70
C PRO A 160 4.41 0.26 0.76
N SER A 161 3.43 1.16 0.65
CA SER A 161 3.57 2.38 -0.15
C SER A 161 4.64 3.34 0.37
N HIS A 162 4.74 3.53 1.68
CA HIS A 162 5.84 4.30 2.28
C HIS A 162 7.20 3.73 1.87
N ASP A 163 7.42 2.43 2.06
CA ASP A 163 8.71 1.79 1.80
C ASP A 163 9.02 1.70 0.30
N LEU A 164 8.02 1.70 -0.58
CA LEU A 164 8.19 1.78 -2.02
C LEU A 164 8.41 3.20 -2.56
N GLY A 165 8.43 4.21 -1.69
CA GLY A 165 8.62 5.61 -2.09
C GLY A 165 7.36 6.31 -2.62
N ARG A 166 6.17 5.68 -2.53
CA ARG A 166 4.88 6.27 -2.93
C ARG A 166 4.39 7.27 -1.87
N GLN A 167 5.17 8.32 -1.65
CA GLN A 167 5.04 9.24 -0.53
C GLN A 167 3.67 9.93 -0.50
N ASP A 168 3.23 10.50 -1.61
CA ASP A 168 1.95 11.23 -1.67
C ASP A 168 0.76 10.32 -1.37
N PHE A 169 0.77 9.11 -1.93
CA PHE A 169 -0.26 8.11 -1.66
C PHE A 169 -0.26 7.70 -0.17
N PHE A 170 0.93 7.48 0.39
CA PHE A 170 1.09 7.13 1.80
C PHE A 170 0.57 8.25 2.71
N LEU A 171 1.02 9.49 2.51
CA LEU A 171 0.63 10.65 3.32
C LEU A 171 -0.89 10.90 3.23
N ALA A 172 -1.46 10.85 2.03
CA ALA A 172 -2.90 11.03 1.86
C ALA A 172 -3.71 9.93 2.56
N THR A 173 -3.31 8.66 2.40
CA THR A 173 -4.09 7.52 2.92
C THR A 173 -3.93 7.35 4.42
N PHE A 174 -2.70 7.44 4.93
CA PHE A 174 -2.41 7.33 6.36
C PHE A 174 -2.87 8.60 7.10
N GLY A 175 -2.66 9.78 6.52
CA GLY A 175 -3.11 11.05 7.08
C GLY A 175 -4.61 11.08 7.30
N GLU A 176 -5.41 10.70 6.29
CA GLU A 176 -6.86 10.59 6.46
C GLU A 176 -7.26 9.63 7.60
N MET A 177 -6.55 8.51 7.75
CA MET A 177 -6.80 7.58 8.86
C MET A 177 -6.49 8.22 10.20
N LYS A 178 -5.29 8.80 10.33
CA LYS A 178 -4.79 9.47 11.51
C LYS A 178 -5.76 10.56 11.95
N ASP A 179 -6.09 11.46 11.02
CA ASP A 179 -6.95 12.60 11.27
C ASP A 179 -8.31 12.13 11.75
N TYR A 180 -8.94 11.14 11.11
CA TYR A 180 -10.21 10.63 11.60
C TYR A 180 -10.14 10.10 13.03
N LEU A 181 -9.08 9.38 13.41
CA LEU A 181 -8.91 8.89 14.78
C LEU A 181 -8.81 10.06 15.76
N ILE A 182 -7.97 11.06 15.45
CA ILE A 182 -7.78 12.25 16.30
C ILE A 182 -9.08 13.05 16.45
N HIS A 183 -9.81 13.28 15.35
CA HIS A 183 -11.09 13.99 15.35
C HIS A 183 -12.17 13.27 16.17
N ASN A 184 -12.11 11.94 16.29
CA ASN A 184 -13.02 11.15 17.11
C ASN A 184 -12.50 10.89 18.54
N GLY A 185 -11.57 11.71 19.01
CA GLY A 185 -11.12 11.71 20.41
C GLY A 185 -10.02 10.70 20.73
N VAL A 186 -9.53 9.93 19.76
CA VAL A 186 -8.42 9.00 19.99
C VAL A 186 -7.14 9.80 20.24
N ARG A 187 -6.40 9.41 21.27
CA ARG A 187 -5.11 9.98 21.68
C ARG A 187 -4.02 8.93 21.81
N SER A 188 -4.37 7.65 21.97
CA SER A 188 -3.40 6.56 22.06
C SER A 188 -3.69 5.43 21.07
N VAL A 189 -2.66 4.86 20.47
CA VAL A 189 -2.73 3.71 19.56
C VAL A 189 -1.86 2.59 20.08
N LEU A 190 -2.49 1.46 20.42
CA LEU A 190 -1.84 0.22 20.80
C LEU A 190 -1.63 -0.66 19.57
N THR A 191 -0.38 -0.85 19.15
CA THR A 191 -0.05 -1.64 17.96
C THR A 191 0.42 -3.05 18.34
N ALA A 192 -0.03 -4.07 17.60
CA ALA A 192 0.58 -5.42 17.70
C ALA A 192 1.61 -5.69 16.59
N CYS A 193 1.76 -4.79 15.64
CA CYS A 193 2.67 -4.95 14.52
C CYS A 193 3.78 -3.90 14.62
N PRO A 194 5.05 -4.30 14.75
CA PRO A 194 6.21 -3.39 14.80
C PRO A 194 6.30 -2.44 13.60
N ASN A 195 5.84 -2.91 12.44
CA ASN A 195 5.77 -2.08 11.24
C ASN A 195 4.71 -0.98 11.35
N CYS A 196 3.57 -1.26 11.99
CA CYS A 196 2.56 -0.25 12.28
C CYS A 196 3.07 0.72 13.35
N TYR A 197 3.73 0.23 14.41
CA TYR A 197 4.39 1.07 15.42
C TYR A 197 5.30 2.11 14.75
N ARG A 198 6.21 1.68 13.87
CA ARG A 198 7.13 2.60 13.16
C ARG A 198 6.38 3.68 12.37
N VAL A 199 5.30 3.31 11.69
CA VAL A 199 4.50 4.28 10.91
C VAL A 199 3.80 5.26 11.83
N PHE A 200 3.10 4.78 12.86
CA PHE A 200 2.42 5.65 13.82
C PHE A 200 3.40 6.54 14.59
N LYS A 201 4.56 6.02 15.00
CA LYS A 201 5.57 6.80 15.71
C LYS A 201 6.17 7.91 14.84
N GLY A 202 6.37 7.64 13.55
CA GLY A 202 6.96 8.61 12.61
C GLY A 202 5.97 9.62 12.03
N PHE A 203 4.68 9.26 11.90
CA PHE A 203 3.68 10.05 11.18
C PHE A 203 2.38 10.29 11.96
N GLY A 204 2.25 9.73 13.17
CA GLY A 204 1.03 9.83 13.99
C GLY A 204 0.93 11.13 14.79
N GLU A 205 2.02 11.90 14.90
CA GLU A 205 2.10 13.23 15.53
C GLU A 205 1.49 13.25 16.95
N ASP A 206 0.23 13.68 17.07
CA ASP A 206 -0.50 13.86 18.34
C ASP A 206 -0.95 12.56 19.01
N LEU A 207 -0.64 11.42 18.41
CA LEU A 207 -0.97 10.11 18.96
C LEU A 207 0.18 9.58 19.82
N ASP A 208 -0.14 9.22 21.06
CA ASP A 208 0.72 8.35 21.86
C ASP A 208 0.71 6.94 21.26
N VAL A 209 1.90 6.38 21.01
CA VAL A 209 2.04 5.10 20.31
C VAL A 209 2.77 4.13 21.20
N ARG A 210 2.07 3.07 21.58
CA ARG A 210 2.62 1.96 22.37
C ARG A 210 2.38 0.64 21.66
N THR A 211 3.14 -0.37 22.02
CA THR A 211 2.88 -1.74 21.59
C THR A 211 1.97 -2.46 22.58
N VAL A 212 1.22 -3.45 22.11
CA VAL A 212 0.49 -4.35 23.01
C VAL A 212 1.44 -5.11 23.94
N TYR A 213 2.71 -5.29 23.56
CA TYR A 213 3.70 -6.03 24.35
C TYR A 213 4.07 -5.29 25.62
N GLU A 214 4.28 -3.97 25.54
CA GLU A 214 4.54 -3.16 26.74
C GLU A 214 3.36 -3.22 27.71
N VAL A 215 2.14 -3.02 27.19
CA VAL A 215 0.92 -3.06 28.00
C VAL A 215 0.69 -4.43 28.63
N LEU A 216 0.93 -5.52 27.88
CA LEU A 216 0.84 -6.88 28.42
C LEU A 216 1.93 -7.18 29.46
N ALA A 217 3.13 -6.61 29.31
CA ALA A 217 4.20 -6.80 30.28
C ALA A 217 3.89 -6.13 31.63
N GLU A 218 3.25 -4.95 31.56
CA GLU A 218 2.77 -4.17 32.71
C GLU A 218 1.58 -4.84 33.42
N GLN A 219 0.54 -5.20 32.66
CA GLN A 219 -0.73 -5.68 33.21
C GLN A 219 -0.77 -7.20 33.43
N GLY A 220 0.15 -7.93 32.81
CA GLY A 220 0.24 -9.39 32.86
C GLY A 220 -0.31 -10.07 31.60
N PRO A 221 0.27 -11.23 31.22
CA PRO A 221 -0.18 -11.97 30.05
C PRO A 221 -1.56 -12.61 30.27
N PRO A 222 -2.28 -12.98 29.19
CA PRO A 222 -3.62 -13.54 29.25
C PRO A 222 -3.73 -14.91 29.95
N THR A 223 -2.65 -15.67 29.95
CA THR A 223 -2.57 -17.01 30.56
C THR A 223 -1.17 -17.19 31.14
N THR A 224 -1.08 -17.72 32.35
CA THR A 224 0.18 -18.22 32.93
C THR A 224 0.27 -19.71 32.64
N ALA A 225 1.11 -20.10 31.69
CA ALA A 225 1.32 -21.51 31.40
C ALA A 225 2.31 -22.16 32.36
N ALA A 226 2.20 -23.49 32.51
CA ALA A 226 3.26 -24.29 33.13
C ALA A 226 4.58 -24.10 32.34
N PRO A 227 5.74 -24.08 33.03
CA PRO A 227 7.02 -23.88 32.36
C PRO A 227 7.23 -24.91 31.26
N VAL A 228 7.38 -24.46 30.01
CA VAL A 228 7.62 -25.36 28.87
C VAL A 228 9.09 -25.81 28.82
N GLY A 229 9.99 -25.14 29.56
CA GLY A 229 11.38 -25.56 29.80
C GLY A 229 12.28 -25.59 28.55
N LYS A 230 11.75 -25.28 27.37
CA LYS A 230 12.51 -25.23 26.11
C LYS A 230 13.20 -23.88 25.95
N PRO A 231 14.51 -23.86 25.63
CA PRO A 231 15.20 -22.64 25.29
C PRO A 231 14.65 -22.07 23.98
N VAL A 232 14.48 -20.75 23.95
CA VAL A 232 14.05 -19.99 22.77
C VAL A 232 14.97 -18.81 22.54
N VAL A 233 15.13 -18.41 21.29
CA VAL A 233 15.86 -17.19 20.92
C VAL A 233 14.92 -16.12 20.40
N ILE A 234 15.20 -14.85 20.70
CA ILE A 234 14.37 -13.73 20.26
C ILE A 234 14.90 -13.13 18.96
N HIS A 235 14.02 -12.99 17.96
CA HIS A 235 14.27 -12.14 16.80
C HIS A 235 13.49 -10.83 16.92
N ASP A 236 14.22 -9.79 17.31
CA ASP A 236 13.74 -8.42 17.36
C ASP A 236 13.52 -7.86 15.94
N PRO A 237 12.31 -7.44 15.54
CA PRO A 237 12.02 -6.86 14.25
C PRO A 237 12.65 -5.49 14.08
N CYS A 238 13.36 -5.32 12.95
CA CYS A 238 14.08 -4.08 12.64
C CYS A 238 13.25 -2.79 12.63
N ALA A 239 11.93 -2.88 12.51
CA ALA A 239 11.03 -1.72 12.51
C ALA A 239 11.02 -0.98 13.85
N ILE A 240 11.33 -1.67 14.96
CA ILE A 240 11.39 -1.09 16.31
C ILE A 240 12.77 -1.28 16.95
N ARG A 241 13.81 -1.33 16.12
CA ARG A 241 15.20 -1.57 16.51
C ARG A 241 15.70 -0.71 17.67
N CYS A 242 15.24 0.53 17.78
CA CYS A 242 15.68 1.45 18.83
C CYS A 242 14.74 1.49 20.05
N GLU A 243 13.66 0.70 20.03
CA GLU A 243 12.66 0.67 21.10
C GLU A 243 13.05 -0.37 22.16
N ILE A 244 14.09 -0.06 22.94
CA ILE A 244 14.58 -0.92 24.04
C ILE A 244 13.45 -1.33 25.00
N PRO A 245 12.53 -0.44 25.42
CA PRO A 245 11.43 -0.84 26.31
C PRO A 245 10.54 -1.96 25.72
N VAL A 246 10.35 -1.98 24.40
CA VAL A 246 9.58 -3.05 23.74
C VAL A 246 10.37 -4.36 23.72
N HIS A 247 11.68 -4.30 23.47
CA HIS A 247 12.57 -5.45 23.55
C HIS A 247 12.54 -6.12 24.92
N ASP A 248 12.58 -5.31 25.97
CA ASP A 248 12.54 -5.78 27.36
C ASP A 248 11.16 -6.34 27.71
N ALA A 249 10.07 -5.68 27.28
CA ALA A 249 8.71 -6.16 27.47
C ALA A 249 8.49 -7.55 26.85
N VAL A 250 9.03 -7.78 25.64
CA VAL A 250 8.95 -9.06 24.94
C VAL A 250 9.69 -10.16 25.71
N ARG A 251 10.91 -9.88 26.18
CA ARG A 251 11.73 -10.83 26.95
C ARG A 251 11.06 -11.18 28.28
N ASN A 252 10.59 -10.17 29.01
CA ASN A 252 9.84 -10.33 30.26
C ASN A 252 8.59 -11.20 30.04
N LEU A 253 7.83 -10.92 28.99
CA LEU A 253 6.64 -11.72 28.66
C LEU A 253 6.98 -13.17 28.31
N ALA A 254 8.07 -13.42 27.56
CA ALA A 254 8.51 -14.78 27.26
C ALA A 254 8.95 -15.53 28.53
N GLN A 255 9.68 -14.87 29.43
CA GLN A 255 10.10 -15.44 30.71
C GLN A 255 8.91 -15.72 31.65
N LYS A 256 7.92 -14.82 31.71
CA LYS A 256 6.66 -15.01 32.47
C LYS A 256 5.84 -16.22 31.97
N GLN A 257 6.05 -16.65 30.73
CA GLN A 257 5.47 -17.87 30.16
C GLN A 257 6.34 -19.11 30.39
N GLY A 258 7.38 -19.01 31.23
CA GLY A 258 8.26 -20.11 31.60
C GLY A 258 9.20 -20.58 30.49
N MET A 259 9.55 -19.68 29.55
CA MET A 259 10.55 -19.94 28.52
C MET A 259 11.94 -19.54 29.01
N ALA A 260 12.95 -20.36 28.70
CA ALA A 260 14.35 -19.98 28.88
C ALA A 260 14.78 -19.14 27.66
N VAL A 261 14.90 -17.82 27.85
CA VAL A 261 15.27 -16.91 26.76
C VAL A 261 16.79 -16.85 26.63
N GLU A 262 17.29 -17.19 25.45
CA GLU A 262 18.69 -17.02 25.05
C GLU A 262 18.81 -15.94 23.98
N GLU A 263 19.97 -15.28 23.94
CA GLU A 263 20.24 -14.25 22.94
C GLU A 263 21.09 -14.77 21.79
N MET A 264 20.81 -14.29 20.59
CA MET A 264 21.67 -14.48 19.43
C MET A 264 22.79 -13.44 19.42
N ALA A 265 23.84 -13.70 18.63
CA ALA A 265 24.96 -12.75 18.47
C ALA A 265 24.48 -11.35 18.06
N HIS A 266 23.46 -11.26 17.19
CA HIS A 266 22.82 -10.01 16.83
C HIS A 266 21.41 -9.90 17.40
N GLN A 267 21.24 -9.06 18.42
CA GLN A 267 19.97 -8.81 19.10
C GLN A 267 19.70 -7.31 19.31
N GLY A 268 18.47 -6.97 19.67
CA GLY A 268 18.03 -5.60 20.00
C GLY A 268 18.41 -4.61 18.90
N VAL A 269 19.14 -3.56 19.28
CA VAL A 269 19.60 -2.50 18.38
C VAL A 269 20.44 -3.04 17.21
N LYS A 270 21.15 -4.16 17.38
CA LYS A 270 22.02 -4.76 16.36
C LYS A 270 21.37 -5.92 15.59
N THR A 271 20.07 -6.17 15.78
CA THR A 271 19.34 -7.25 15.09
C THR A 271 19.55 -7.25 13.56
N LEU A 272 19.95 -8.38 12.96
CA LEU A 272 19.97 -8.59 11.52
C LEU A 272 18.57 -8.52 10.90
N CYS A 273 18.52 -8.14 9.61
CA CYS A 273 17.32 -8.21 8.79
C CYS A 273 16.82 -9.65 8.64
N CYS A 274 15.49 -9.84 8.60
CA CYS A 274 14.88 -11.14 8.28
C CYS A 274 14.80 -11.42 6.77
N GLY A 275 14.89 -10.37 5.95
CA GLY A 275 14.75 -10.42 4.48
C GLY A 275 13.39 -9.98 3.93
N GLU A 276 12.41 -9.64 4.78
CA GLU A 276 11.04 -9.29 4.34
C GLU A 276 10.88 -7.80 4.02
N GLY A 277 11.58 -6.94 4.76
CA GLY A 277 11.42 -5.49 4.69
C GLY A 277 11.75 -4.89 3.32
N GLY A 278 11.14 -3.73 3.03
CA GLY A 278 11.41 -2.99 1.79
C GLY A 278 10.94 -3.67 0.51
N ALA A 279 10.15 -4.76 0.61
CA ALA A 279 9.68 -5.57 -0.51
C ALA A 279 10.79 -6.21 -1.35
N VAL A 280 12.00 -6.33 -0.80
CA VAL A 280 13.19 -6.76 -1.55
C VAL A 280 13.02 -8.15 -2.16
N ALA A 281 12.31 -9.05 -1.50
CA ALA A 281 12.07 -10.39 -2.03
C ALA A 281 11.33 -10.42 -3.39
N LEU A 282 10.67 -9.33 -3.78
CA LEU A 282 9.98 -9.21 -5.07
C LEU A 282 10.92 -8.80 -6.22
N VAL A 283 12.02 -8.12 -5.90
CA VAL A 283 12.94 -7.53 -6.91
C VAL A 283 14.34 -8.14 -6.87
N ALA A 284 14.81 -8.52 -5.68
CA ALA A 284 16.10 -9.18 -5.43
C ALA A 284 15.93 -10.31 -4.39
N PRO A 285 15.28 -11.43 -4.77
CA PRO A 285 15.03 -12.56 -3.88
C PRO A 285 16.31 -13.19 -3.32
N GLU A 286 17.42 -13.10 -4.06
CA GLU A 286 18.73 -13.59 -3.65
C GLU A 286 19.24 -12.85 -2.40
N LEU A 287 19.22 -11.51 -2.40
CA LEU A 287 19.58 -10.69 -1.23
C LEU A 287 18.66 -10.95 -0.04
N ALA A 288 17.35 -11.04 -0.30
CA ALA A 288 16.36 -11.41 0.72
C ALA A 288 16.72 -12.76 1.38
N GLY A 289 17.09 -13.75 0.56
CA GLY A 289 17.55 -15.06 0.99
C GLY A 289 18.82 -15.00 1.83
N GLN A 290 19.83 -14.22 1.43
CA GLN A 290 21.08 -14.10 2.17
C GLN A 290 20.87 -13.61 3.61
N TRP A 291 20.05 -12.58 3.83
CA TRP A 291 19.74 -12.12 5.18
C TRP A 291 19.03 -13.18 6.02
N GLY A 292 18.06 -13.89 5.42
CA GLY A 292 17.35 -14.98 6.07
C GLY A 292 18.30 -16.13 6.46
N GLN A 293 19.24 -16.51 5.59
CA GLN A 293 20.23 -17.55 5.88
C GLN A 293 21.22 -17.11 6.96
N LYS A 294 21.71 -15.86 6.92
CA LYS A 294 22.56 -15.33 8.00
C LYS A 294 21.86 -15.40 9.34
N ARG A 295 20.58 -15.03 9.39
CA ARG A 295 19.77 -15.11 10.62
C ARG A 295 19.53 -16.55 11.07
N ARG A 296 19.23 -17.46 10.15
CA ARG A 296 19.11 -18.89 10.44
C ARG A 296 20.41 -19.45 11.03
N GLY A 297 21.55 -19.01 10.51
CA GLY A 297 22.88 -19.39 11.01
C GLY A 297 23.02 -19.11 12.50
N GLU A 298 22.66 -17.91 12.95
CA GLU A 298 22.72 -17.55 14.39
C GLU A 298 21.72 -18.29 15.26
N ALA A 299 20.58 -18.68 14.69
CA ALA A 299 19.57 -19.41 15.44
C ALA A 299 20.03 -20.84 15.77
N GLU A 300 20.92 -21.43 14.99
CA GLU A 300 21.49 -22.78 15.24
C GLU A 300 20.43 -23.84 15.58
N ASN A 301 19.34 -23.87 14.79
CA ASN A 301 18.16 -24.74 14.96
C ASN A 301 17.33 -24.52 16.24
N ARG A 302 17.66 -23.55 17.09
CA ARG A 302 16.84 -23.17 18.25
C ARG A 302 15.49 -22.61 17.80
N GLU A 303 14.46 -22.79 18.63
CA GLU A 303 13.14 -22.23 18.37
C GLU A 303 13.20 -20.70 18.50
N MET A 304 12.92 -20.02 17.39
CA MET A 304 12.95 -18.57 17.32
C MET A 304 11.59 -17.98 17.60
N VAL A 305 11.54 -16.94 18.43
CA VAL A 305 10.33 -16.19 18.72
C VAL A 305 10.48 -14.78 18.19
N THR A 306 9.48 -14.31 17.47
CA THR A 306 9.41 -12.92 17.02
C THR A 306 8.00 -12.39 17.21
N TYR A 307 7.86 -11.07 17.18
CA TYR A 307 6.59 -10.37 17.37
C TYR A 307 6.26 -9.51 16.15
N CYS A 308 6.74 -9.93 14.97
CA CYS A 308 6.31 -9.41 13.67
C CYS A 308 5.81 -10.54 12.79
N VAL A 309 4.60 -10.38 12.23
CA VAL A 309 4.02 -11.36 11.30
C VAL A 309 4.90 -11.59 10.08
N GLY A 310 5.43 -10.52 9.48
CA GLY A 310 6.33 -10.61 8.31
C GLY A 310 7.58 -11.43 8.62
N CYS A 311 8.24 -11.14 9.74
CA CYS A 311 9.43 -11.90 10.18
C CYS A 311 9.08 -13.36 10.45
N SER A 312 7.99 -13.65 11.17
CA SER A 312 7.59 -15.03 11.47
C SER A 312 7.26 -15.84 10.21
N ASN A 313 6.64 -15.20 9.21
CA ASN A 313 6.26 -15.87 7.96
C ASN A 313 7.46 -16.12 7.05
N LEU A 314 8.46 -15.23 7.03
CA LEU A 314 9.64 -15.40 6.19
C LEU A 314 10.63 -16.36 6.84
N LEU A 315 11.03 -16.10 8.09
CA LEU A 315 12.00 -16.94 8.80
C LEU A 315 11.42 -18.32 9.12
N GLY A 316 10.11 -18.44 9.33
CA GLY A 316 9.43 -19.72 9.54
C GLY A 316 9.54 -20.70 8.37
N LYS A 317 9.91 -20.24 7.16
CA LYS A 317 10.22 -21.10 6.02
C LYS A 317 11.65 -21.66 6.07
N LEU A 318 12.54 -21.02 6.84
CA LEU A 318 13.97 -21.32 6.89
C LEU A 318 14.37 -22.06 8.16
N THR A 319 13.77 -21.68 9.29
CA THR A 319 14.06 -22.18 10.64
C THR A 319 12.81 -22.08 11.52
N PRO A 320 12.61 -22.97 12.52
CA PRO A 320 11.44 -22.92 13.39
C PRO A 320 11.26 -21.53 14.03
N THR A 321 10.27 -20.79 13.54
CA THR A 321 9.97 -19.44 14.01
C THR A 321 8.51 -19.34 14.40
N ARG A 322 8.23 -18.78 15.57
CA ARG A 322 6.89 -18.61 16.13
C ARG A 322 6.61 -17.14 16.40
N HIS A 323 5.33 -16.79 16.31
CA HIS A 323 4.90 -15.45 16.70
C HIS A 323 4.61 -15.42 18.19
N LEU A 324 5.09 -14.39 18.89
CA LEU A 324 5.01 -14.26 20.34
C LEU A 324 3.56 -14.35 20.86
N LEU A 325 2.61 -13.75 20.13
CA LEU A 325 1.18 -13.85 20.48
C LEU A 325 0.64 -15.29 20.44
N ASP A 326 1.19 -16.20 19.64
CA ASP A 326 0.73 -17.59 19.67
C ASP A 326 1.13 -18.25 20.99
N LEU A 327 2.32 -17.91 21.49
CA LEU A 327 2.86 -18.43 22.74
C LEU A 327 2.09 -17.93 23.97
N PHE A 328 1.56 -16.71 23.94
CA PHE A 328 0.84 -16.16 25.09
C PHE A 328 -0.47 -16.86 25.39
N PHE A 329 -1.14 -17.40 24.36
CA PHE A 329 -2.44 -18.03 24.51
C PHE A 329 -2.38 -19.56 24.42
N GLU A 330 -1.44 -20.13 23.66
CA GLU A 330 -1.28 -21.59 23.52
C GLU A 330 0.22 -21.97 23.44
N PRO A 331 0.99 -21.78 24.53
CA PRO A 331 2.46 -21.92 24.51
C PRO A 331 2.92 -23.34 24.16
N GLU A 332 2.34 -24.36 24.79
CA GLU A 332 2.70 -25.75 24.54
C GLU A 332 2.45 -26.15 23.08
N ALA A 333 1.24 -25.88 22.57
CA ALA A 333 0.87 -26.19 21.19
C ALA A 333 1.73 -25.41 20.18
N THR A 334 2.12 -24.18 20.51
CA THR A 334 2.97 -23.34 19.65
C THR A 334 4.41 -23.87 19.58
N LEU A 335 5.00 -24.24 20.73
CA LEU A 335 6.35 -24.81 20.80
C LEU A 335 6.45 -26.25 20.26
N GLN A 336 5.31 -26.94 20.13
CA GLN A 336 5.20 -28.22 19.41
C GLN A 336 4.92 -28.03 17.90
N GLY A 337 4.81 -26.80 17.41
CA GLY A 337 4.53 -26.50 16.00
C GLY A 337 3.10 -26.84 15.55
N ARG A 338 2.18 -27.05 16.50
CA ARG A 338 0.76 -27.36 16.23
C ARG A 338 -0.03 -26.11 15.84
N VAL A 339 0.39 -24.93 16.31
CA VAL A 339 -0.21 -23.64 15.91
C VAL A 339 0.39 -23.20 14.58
N LYS A 340 -0.41 -23.29 13.51
CA LYS A 340 -0.01 -22.86 12.16
C LYS A 340 -0.76 -21.59 11.74
N PRO A 341 -0.08 -20.57 11.21
CA PRO A 341 -0.77 -19.40 10.66
C PRO A 341 -1.57 -19.78 9.42
N ALA A 342 -2.70 -19.11 9.22
CA ALA A 342 -3.48 -19.29 8.00
C ALA A 342 -2.72 -18.76 6.78
N GLY A 343 -2.78 -19.49 5.66
CA GLY A 343 -2.28 -19.06 4.35
C GLY A 343 -3.40 -18.51 3.45
N PRO A 344 -3.06 -17.87 2.31
CA PRO A 344 -4.05 -17.53 1.27
C PRO A 344 -4.75 -18.80 0.72
N PRO A 345 -6.04 -18.73 0.35
CA PRO A 345 -6.94 -17.57 0.41
C PRO A 345 -7.59 -17.36 1.79
N TRP A 346 -7.40 -18.28 2.74
CA TRP A 346 -8.04 -18.26 4.06
C TRP A 346 -7.74 -17.00 4.86
N THR A 347 -6.56 -16.40 4.67
CA THR A 347 -6.23 -15.09 5.27
C THR A 347 -7.25 -14.02 4.95
N TYR A 348 -7.76 -13.96 3.73
CA TYR A 348 -8.78 -12.99 3.34
C TYR A 348 -10.14 -13.31 3.95
N TRP A 349 -10.52 -14.58 3.95
CA TRP A 349 -11.77 -15.02 4.57
C TRP A 349 -11.79 -14.72 6.07
N ASN A 350 -10.69 -14.99 6.76
CA ASN A 350 -10.50 -14.72 8.18
C ASN A 350 -10.70 -13.25 8.53
N ARG A 351 -10.17 -12.32 7.72
CA ARG A 351 -10.36 -10.88 7.92
C ARG A 351 -11.84 -10.49 7.83
N ILE A 352 -12.56 -11.03 6.85
CA ILE A 352 -13.99 -10.76 6.67
C ILE A 352 -14.79 -11.34 7.84
N LYS A 353 -14.48 -12.58 8.25
CA LYS A 353 -15.14 -13.25 9.38
C LYS A 353 -14.92 -12.46 10.67
N LEU A 354 -13.68 -12.10 10.98
CA LEU A 354 -13.34 -11.31 12.17
C LEU A 354 -14.06 -9.97 12.18
N LYS A 355 -14.09 -9.26 11.04
CA LYS A 355 -14.84 -8.00 10.91
C LYS A 355 -16.34 -8.19 11.21
N LYS A 356 -16.96 -9.23 10.65
CA LYS A 356 -18.38 -9.55 10.93
C LYS A 356 -18.60 -9.89 12.39
N GLU A 357 -17.67 -10.59 13.02
CA GLU A 357 -17.71 -10.94 14.43
C GLU A 357 -17.64 -9.68 15.30
N LEU A 358 -16.66 -8.80 15.06
CA LEU A 358 -16.53 -7.50 15.74
C LEU A 358 -17.79 -6.65 15.61
N LYS A 359 -18.39 -6.56 14.42
CA LYS A 359 -19.66 -5.83 14.22
C LYS A 359 -20.81 -6.37 15.06
N LYS A 360 -20.80 -7.66 15.40
CA LYS A 360 -21.84 -8.27 16.25
C LYS A 360 -21.58 -8.01 17.73
N ILE A 361 -20.32 -8.09 18.15
CA ILE A 361 -19.95 -8.00 19.57
C ILE A 361 -19.68 -6.56 20.05
N LEU A 362 -19.49 -5.61 19.12
CA LEU A 362 -19.22 -4.20 19.40
C LEU A 362 -20.24 -3.30 18.68
N PRO A 363 -21.51 -3.24 19.12
CA PRO A 363 -22.36 -2.12 18.76
C PRO A 363 -21.76 -0.87 19.41
N VAL A 364 -21.26 0.06 18.58
CA VAL A 364 -20.58 1.27 19.03
C VAL A 364 -21.24 2.50 18.43
N PRO A 365 -21.21 3.64 19.13
CA PRO A 365 -21.79 4.89 18.64
C PRO A 365 -21.11 5.38 17.36
N VAL A 366 -19.79 5.20 17.27
CA VAL A 366 -18.97 5.62 16.13
C VAL A 366 -18.35 4.39 15.48
N SER A 367 -18.79 4.10 14.26
CA SER A 367 -18.15 3.09 13.43
C SER A 367 -18.00 3.57 11.98
N ARG A 368 -16.93 3.10 11.32
CA ARG A 368 -16.74 3.35 9.89
C ARG A 368 -16.08 2.18 9.17
N GLU A 369 -16.22 2.22 7.85
CA GLU A 369 -15.40 1.46 6.89
C GLU A 369 -14.79 2.50 5.93
N ARG A 370 -13.58 2.30 5.43
CA ARG A 370 -12.96 3.26 4.50
C ARG A 370 -13.77 3.36 3.21
N THR A 371 -14.07 4.58 2.80
CA THR A 371 -14.57 4.94 1.46
C THR A 371 -13.50 5.77 0.78
N LEU A 372 -12.59 5.12 0.04
CA LEU A 372 -11.59 5.84 -0.74
C LEU A 372 -12.23 6.32 -2.04
N ASP A 373 -12.47 7.63 -2.16
CA ASP A 373 -13.12 8.25 -3.31
C ASP A 373 -12.34 8.12 -4.63
N GLN A 374 -11.06 7.76 -4.56
CA GLN A 374 -10.18 7.66 -5.74
C GLN A 374 -10.62 6.60 -6.77
N GLU A 375 -11.35 5.55 -6.37
CA GLU A 375 -11.89 4.57 -7.33
C GLU A 375 -13.16 5.05 -8.05
N SER A 376 -13.90 6.01 -7.49
CA SER A 376 -15.18 6.44 -8.04
C SER A 376 -15.01 7.27 -9.32
N ALA A 377 -13.97 8.12 -9.38
CA ALA A 377 -13.71 9.00 -10.50
C ALA A 377 -13.26 8.22 -11.76
N ASN A 378 -12.32 7.29 -11.60
CA ASN A 378 -11.76 6.56 -12.74
C ASN A 378 -12.72 5.49 -13.28
N ARG A 379 -13.46 4.80 -12.39
CA ARG A 379 -14.40 3.73 -12.78
C ARG A 379 -15.64 4.27 -13.51
N LYS A 380 -16.15 5.45 -13.13
CA LYS A 380 -17.23 6.13 -13.87
C LYS A 380 -16.78 6.51 -15.28
N GLY A 381 -15.56 7.06 -15.43
CA GLY A 381 -15.00 7.40 -16.73
C GLY A 381 -14.80 6.20 -17.65
N THR A 382 -14.31 5.06 -17.13
CA THR A 382 -14.14 3.83 -17.92
C THR A 382 -15.48 3.21 -18.34
N ILE A 383 -16.47 3.15 -17.43
CA ILE A 383 -17.81 2.60 -17.75
C ILE A 383 -18.52 3.48 -18.77
N LEU A 384 -18.40 4.81 -18.66
CA LEU A 384 -18.96 5.75 -19.63
C LEU A 384 -18.33 5.57 -21.02
N ARG A 385 -17.00 5.41 -21.11
CA ARG A 385 -16.29 5.16 -22.37
C ARG A 385 -16.68 3.83 -23.02
N ILE A 386 -16.79 2.75 -22.24
CA ILE A 386 -17.24 1.44 -22.74
C ILE A 386 -18.70 1.53 -23.21
N GLY A 387 -19.56 2.21 -22.46
CA GLY A 387 -20.95 2.44 -22.86
C GLY A 387 -21.07 3.22 -24.17
N LEU A 388 -20.30 4.30 -24.33
CA LEU A 388 -20.23 5.08 -25.56
C LEU A 388 -19.77 4.25 -26.76
N ILE A 389 -18.73 3.42 -26.60
CA ILE A 389 -18.24 2.54 -27.67
C ILE A 389 -19.31 1.52 -28.08
N LEU A 390 -20.01 0.91 -27.12
CA LEU A 390 -21.08 -0.05 -27.40
C LEU A 390 -22.28 0.61 -28.08
N ILE A 391 -22.63 1.84 -27.70
CA ILE A 391 -23.68 2.63 -28.37
C ILE A 391 -23.27 2.94 -29.82
N LEU A 392 -22.01 3.33 -30.06
CA LEU A 392 -21.49 3.60 -31.40
C LEU A 392 -21.50 2.35 -32.28
N ILE A 393 -21.07 1.21 -31.75
CA ILE A 393 -21.13 -0.08 -32.46
C ILE A 393 -22.58 -0.47 -32.75
N GLY A 394 -23.47 -0.31 -31.76
CA GLY A 394 -24.90 -0.56 -31.91
C GLY A 394 -25.55 0.31 -32.97
N ALA A 395 -25.23 1.61 -33.02
CA ALA A 395 -25.73 2.54 -34.03
C ALA A 395 -25.24 2.18 -35.44
N VAL A 396 -23.96 1.83 -35.60
CA VAL A 396 -23.40 1.38 -36.89
C VAL A 396 -24.06 0.07 -37.35
N PHE A 397 -24.31 -0.85 -36.42
CA PHE A 397 -24.97 -2.12 -36.71
C PHE A 397 -26.44 -1.92 -37.08
N LEU A 398 -27.15 -1.03 -36.37
CA LEU A 398 -28.53 -0.67 -36.65
C LEU A 398 -28.66 -0.05 -38.05
N ILE A 399 -27.79 0.91 -38.40
CA ILE A 399 -27.76 1.56 -39.72
C ILE A 399 -27.55 0.56 -40.85
N ARG A 400 -26.72 -0.48 -40.62
CA ARG A 400 -26.49 -1.55 -41.61
C ARG A 400 -27.69 -2.49 -41.76
N ILE A 401 -28.41 -2.80 -40.68
CA ILE A 401 -29.56 -3.71 -40.71
C ILE A 401 -30.82 -3.03 -41.23
N THR A 402 -31.04 -1.76 -40.89
CA THR A 402 -32.24 -1.02 -41.31
C THR A 402 -32.18 -0.57 -42.76
N GLY A 403 -31.11 -0.88 -43.50
CA GLY A 403 -30.96 -0.48 -44.91
C GLY A 403 -30.89 1.04 -45.11
N ALA A 404 -30.60 1.82 -44.06
CA ALA A 404 -30.55 3.29 -44.12
C ALA A 404 -29.48 3.82 -45.09
N THR A 405 -28.58 2.95 -45.58
CA THR A 405 -27.67 3.23 -46.69
C THR A 405 -28.39 3.47 -48.02
N GLN A 406 -29.65 3.03 -48.19
CA GLN A 406 -30.47 3.30 -49.38
C GLN A 406 -31.06 4.72 -49.39
N TYR A 407 -31.19 5.38 -48.24
CA TYR A 407 -31.55 6.81 -48.16
C TYR A 407 -30.37 7.75 -48.44
N LEU A 408 -29.15 7.21 -48.53
CA LEU A 408 -27.93 7.89 -48.97
C LEU A 408 -27.69 7.76 -50.49
N GLU A 409 -28.64 7.19 -51.23
CA GLU A 409 -28.60 7.17 -52.69
C GLU A 409 -28.82 8.57 -53.27
N GLN A 410 -27.96 8.94 -54.21
CA GLN A 410 -27.77 10.30 -54.73
C GLN A 410 -29.06 10.94 -55.31
N GLU A 411 -30.03 10.13 -55.75
CA GLU A 411 -31.31 10.59 -56.32
C GLU A 411 -32.29 11.15 -55.29
N ASN A 412 -32.42 10.54 -54.11
CA ASN A 412 -33.36 11.02 -53.07
C ASN A 412 -32.86 12.29 -52.38
N LEU A 413 -31.54 12.40 -52.23
CA LEU A 413 -30.85 13.58 -51.70
C LEU A 413 -30.97 14.80 -52.63
N ARG A 414 -30.90 14.59 -53.95
CA ARG A 414 -31.15 15.65 -54.95
C ARG A 414 -32.62 16.09 -55.01
N ASN A 415 -33.57 15.15 -54.96
CA ASN A 415 -35.01 15.47 -54.92
C ASN A 415 -35.44 16.28 -53.69
N LEU A 416 -34.75 16.11 -52.55
CA LEU A 416 -34.98 16.92 -51.35
C LEU A 416 -34.48 18.37 -51.53
N ILE A 417 -33.37 18.56 -52.25
CA ILE A 417 -32.81 19.87 -52.56
C ILE A 417 -33.67 20.62 -53.58
N ASP A 418 -34.16 19.94 -54.61
CA ASP A 418 -35.00 20.57 -55.64
C ASP A 418 -36.31 21.13 -55.07
N LYS A 419 -36.79 20.59 -53.93
CA LYS A 419 -37.95 21.13 -53.19
C LYS A 419 -37.62 22.32 -52.28
N VAL A 420 -36.39 22.44 -51.79
CA VAL A 420 -35.95 23.48 -50.84
C VAL A 420 -35.23 24.64 -51.54
N GLY A 421 -34.74 24.41 -52.76
CA GLY A 421 -34.17 25.43 -53.64
C GLY A 421 -33.03 26.20 -52.98
N LEU A 422 -33.08 27.53 -53.10
CA LEU A 422 -32.03 28.46 -52.64
C LEU A 422 -31.69 28.37 -51.14
N TRP A 423 -32.56 27.76 -50.32
CA TRP A 423 -32.36 27.64 -48.87
C TRP A 423 -31.59 26.38 -48.45
N ALA A 424 -31.30 25.46 -49.36
CA ALA A 424 -30.64 24.19 -49.05
C ALA A 424 -29.29 24.34 -48.31
N PRO A 425 -28.41 25.30 -48.65
CA PRO A 425 -27.17 25.54 -47.90
C PRO A 425 -27.40 25.96 -46.45
N ALA A 426 -28.39 26.81 -46.19
CA ALA A 426 -28.69 27.31 -44.85
C ALA A 426 -29.20 26.20 -43.93
N PHE A 427 -30.09 25.32 -44.43
CA PHE A 427 -30.56 24.16 -43.69
C PHE A 427 -29.44 23.16 -43.41
N TYR A 428 -28.56 22.93 -44.38
CA TYR A 428 -27.41 22.05 -44.20
C TYR A 428 -26.46 22.58 -43.11
N ILE A 429 -26.14 23.88 -43.14
CA ILE A 429 -25.30 24.53 -42.12
C ILE A 429 -25.97 24.46 -40.74
N LEU A 430 -27.28 24.72 -40.66
CA LEU A 430 -28.03 24.65 -39.41
C LEU A 430 -28.06 23.23 -38.83
N PHE A 431 -28.26 22.22 -39.69
CA PHE A 431 -28.21 20.82 -39.29
C PHE A 431 -26.82 20.42 -38.77
N TYR A 432 -25.75 20.85 -39.45
CA TYR A 432 -24.39 20.57 -39.00
C TYR A 432 -24.04 21.36 -37.72
N LEU A 433 -24.63 22.54 -37.52
CA LEU A 433 -24.45 23.32 -36.29
C LEU A 433 -25.02 22.60 -35.07
N ILE A 434 -26.19 21.95 -35.18
CA ILE A 434 -26.83 21.22 -34.06
C ILE A 434 -26.31 19.79 -33.89
N ALA A 435 -25.69 19.22 -34.92
CA ALA A 435 -25.23 17.82 -34.92
C ALA A 435 -24.27 17.46 -33.77
N PRO A 436 -23.28 18.29 -33.37
CA PRO A 436 -22.44 18.04 -32.21
C PRO A 436 -23.21 17.94 -30.90
N ALA A 437 -24.25 18.77 -30.71
CA ALA A 437 -25.11 18.73 -29.52
C ALA A 437 -25.95 17.43 -29.47
N LEU A 438 -26.21 16.83 -30.62
CA LEU A 438 -26.89 15.55 -30.77
C LEU A 438 -25.93 14.34 -30.85
N PHE A 439 -24.62 14.56 -30.65
CA PHE A 439 -23.56 13.54 -30.76
C PHE A 439 -23.54 12.78 -32.10
N LEU A 440 -23.95 13.45 -33.19
CA LEU A 440 -23.90 12.86 -34.53
C LEU A 440 -22.47 12.93 -35.11
N PRO A 441 -21.97 11.87 -35.77
CA PRO A 441 -20.63 11.86 -36.34
C PRO A 441 -20.53 12.85 -37.51
N GLY A 442 -19.49 13.69 -37.53
CA GLY A 442 -19.31 14.72 -38.56
C GLY A 442 -18.96 14.19 -39.95
N LEU A 443 -18.26 13.05 -40.04
CA LEU A 443 -17.73 12.52 -41.31
C LEU A 443 -18.84 12.19 -42.34
N PRO A 444 -19.95 11.51 -41.99
CA PRO A 444 -21.09 11.34 -42.89
C PRO A 444 -21.73 12.65 -43.33
N ILE A 445 -21.83 13.64 -42.43
CA ILE A 445 -22.47 14.93 -42.71
C ILE A 445 -21.62 15.73 -43.71
N THR A 446 -20.30 15.76 -43.54
CA THR A 446 -19.37 16.39 -44.49
C THR A 446 -19.42 15.71 -45.87
N LEU A 447 -19.50 14.38 -45.91
CA LEU A 447 -19.63 13.63 -47.18
C LEU A 447 -20.90 14.03 -47.93
N ILE A 448 -22.03 14.12 -47.20
CA ILE A 448 -23.31 14.60 -47.74
C ILE A 448 -23.16 16.01 -48.31
N GLY A 449 -22.48 16.93 -47.60
CA GLY A 449 -22.23 18.29 -48.10
C GLY A 449 -21.50 18.30 -49.45
N GLY A 450 -20.47 17.47 -49.61
CA GLY A 450 -19.74 17.33 -50.88
C GLY A 450 -20.57 16.72 -52.01
N ILE A 451 -21.44 15.75 -51.71
CA ILE A 451 -22.33 15.11 -52.68
C ILE A 451 -23.44 16.08 -53.12
N LEU A 452 -23.97 16.88 -52.19
CA LEU A 452 -25.11 17.78 -52.41
C LEU A 452 -24.72 19.07 -53.11
N PHE A 453 -23.65 19.73 -52.67
CA PHE A 453 -23.27 21.06 -53.13
C PHE A 453 -22.00 21.06 -54.00
N GLY A 454 -21.46 19.88 -54.29
CA GLY A 454 -20.21 19.69 -55.03
C GLY A 454 -18.97 19.89 -54.15
N PRO A 455 -17.78 19.57 -54.69
CA PRO A 455 -16.55 19.49 -53.92
C PRO A 455 -16.10 20.83 -53.33
N PHE A 456 -16.39 21.95 -54.00
CA PHE A 456 -15.99 23.27 -53.50
C PHE A 456 -16.97 23.81 -52.46
N TRP A 457 -18.23 24.03 -52.84
CA TRP A 457 -19.24 24.61 -51.95
C TRP A 457 -19.64 23.69 -50.80
N GLY A 458 -19.61 22.36 -51.01
CA GLY A 458 -19.84 21.39 -49.95
C GLY A 458 -18.81 21.50 -48.82
N VAL A 459 -17.53 21.73 -49.16
CA VAL A 459 -16.47 21.94 -48.18
C VAL A 459 -16.68 23.26 -47.43
N VAL A 460 -16.99 24.35 -48.15
CA VAL A 460 -17.26 25.65 -47.53
C VAL A 460 -18.39 25.57 -46.51
N TYR A 461 -19.55 25.01 -46.89
CA TYR A 461 -20.69 24.89 -45.99
C TYR A 461 -20.44 23.93 -44.83
N SER A 462 -19.68 22.84 -45.06
CA SER A 462 -19.30 21.90 -44.00
C SER A 462 -18.41 22.57 -42.95
N ILE A 463 -17.40 23.33 -43.38
CA ILE A 463 -16.49 24.03 -42.47
C ILE A 463 -17.26 25.08 -41.66
N VAL A 464 -18.13 25.86 -42.31
CA VAL A 464 -18.93 26.88 -41.63
C VAL A 464 -19.83 26.26 -40.57
N GLY A 465 -20.60 25.21 -40.92
CA GLY A 465 -21.49 24.53 -39.98
C GLY A 465 -20.75 23.85 -38.82
N ALA A 466 -19.67 23.11 -39.12
CA ALA A 466 -18.88 22.41 -38.10
C ALA A 466 -18.20 23.38 -37.13
N THR A 467 -17.64 24.49 -37.65
CA THR A 467 -16.98 25.50 -36.81
C THR A 467 -18.00 26.22 -35.92
N ALA A 468 -19.14 26.62 -36.48
CA ALA A 468 -20.21 27.27 -35.71
C ALA A 468 -20.77 26.33 -34.61
N GLY A 469 -21.00 25.05 -34.94
CA GLY A 469 -21.45 24.05 -33.97
C GLY A 469 -20.44 23.79 -32.85
N ALA A 470 -19.15 23.72 -33.17
CA ALA A 470 -18.10 23.59 -32.16
C ALA A 470 -18.03 24.80 -31.23
N CYS A 471 -18.08 26.02 -31.78
CA CYS A 471 -18.11 27.25 -30.99
C CYS A 471 -19.34 27.30 -30.07
N LEU A 472 -20.52 26.91 -30.56
CA LEU A 472 -21.74 26.87 -29.75
C LEU A 472 -21.64 25.84 -28.61
N ALA A 473 -21.12 24.65 -28.90
CA ALA A 473 -20.92 23.62 -27.88
C ALA A 473 -19.96 24.07 -26.77
N PHE A 474 -18.90 24.80 -27.11
CA PHE A 474 -17.97 25.39 -26.13
C PHE A 474 -18.57 26.53 -25.31
N LEU A 475 -19.59 27.24 -25.82
CA LEU A 475 -20.27 28.31 -25.09
C LEU A 475 -21.37 27.78 -24.15
N ILE A 476 -21.88 26.56 -24.41
CA ILE A 476 -22.91 25.91 -23.59
C ILE A 476 -22.30 25.05 -22.47
N ALA A 477 -21.09 24.51 -22.68
CA ALA A 477 -20.32 23.76 -21.68
C ALA A 477 -19.62 24.70 -20.70
#